data_AF-A0A0A8L9U1-F1
#
_entry.id   AF-A0A0A8L9U1-F1
#
_cell.length_a   1.000
_cell.length_b   1.000
_cell.length_c   1.000
_cell.angle_alpha   90.00
_cell.angle_beta   90.00
_cell.angle_gamma   90.00
#
_symmetry.space_group_name_H-M   'P 1'
#
loop_
_entity.id
_entity.type
_entity.pdbx_description
1 polymer ?
#
loop_
_entity_poly.entity_id
_entity_poly.type
_entity_poly.pdbx_seq_one_letter_code
_entity_poly.pdbx_strand_id
1 'polypeptide(L)' 'MFGVPGAPAPSAPGSESRFEQFRQTPAFPVLIHTALFAAGIAFIQSSVIELLSPQL' A
#
# COMPACT_ATOMS: atom_id res chain seq x y z
N MET A 1 4.58 -31.28 33.83
CA MET A 1 4.51 -30.06 33.01
C MET A 1 5.62 -29.11 33.47
N PHE A 2 6.77 -29.10 32.82
CA PHE A 2 7.86 -28.19 33.16
C PHE A 2 7.96 -27.15 32.04
N GLY A 3 7.57 -25.91 32.34
CA GLY A 3 7.76 -24.77 31.44
C GLY A 3 9.21 -24.34 31.47
N VAL A 4 9.83 -24.23 30.30
CA VAL A 4 11.20 -23.73 30.14
C VAL A 4 11.20 -22.21 30.37
N PRO A 5 11.97 -21.69 31.35
CA PRO A 5 12.15 -20.25 31.52
C PRO A 5 12.97 -19.72 30.34
N GLY A 6 12.36 -18.89 29.49
CA GLY A 6 12.99 -18.32 28.31
C GLY A 6 12.28 -18.61 26.98
N ALA A 7 11.19 -19.37 26.98
CA ALA A 7 10.31 -19.42 25.81
C ALA A 7 9.71 -18.02 25.58
N PRO A 8 9.79 -17.45 24.37
CA PRO A 8 9.15 -16.17 24.08
C PRO A 8 7.67 -16.30 24.43
N ALA A 9 7.18 -15.40 25.29
CA ALA A 9 5.76 -15.31 25.56
C ALA A 9 5.03 -15.23 24.20
N PRO A 10 3.94 -15.99 23.98
CA PRO A 10 3.15 -15.82 22.77
C PRO A 10 2.73 -14.35 22.76
N SER A 11 3.28 -13.60 21.81
CA SER A 11 2.92 -12.21 21.61
C SER A 11 1.40 -12.23 21.43
N ALA A 12 0.68 -11.60 22.36
CA ALA A 12 -0.76 -11.45 22.24
C ALA A 12 -1.03 -10.95 20.81
N PRO A 13 -1.96 -11.56 20.05
CA PRO A 13 -2.27 -11.09 18.72
C PRO A 13 -2.79 -9.66 18.86
N GLY A 14 -1.90 -8.69 18.67
CA GLY A 14 -2.24 -7.29 18.63
C GLY A 14 -3.31 -7.18 17.55
N SER A 15 -4.48 -6.68 17.93
CA SER A 15 -5.61 -6.52 17.03
C SER A 15 -5.12 -5.79 15.78
N GLU A 16 -4.88 -6.55 14.72
CA GLU A 16 -4.29 -6.01 13.50
C GLU A 16 -5.23 -4.92 12.98
N SER A 17 -4.70 -3.73 12.73
CA SER A 17 -5.51 -2.62 12.23
C SER A 17 -6.24 -3.06 10.96
N ARG A 18 -7.50 -2.64 10.79
CA ARG A 18 -8.30 -2.96 9.58
C ARG A 18 -7.59 -2.51 8.30
N PHE A 19 -6.76 -1.49 8.40
CA PHE A 19 -5.91 -1.03 7.30
C PHE A 19 -4.80 -2.04 6.97
N GLU A 20 -4.17 -2.63 7.98
CA GLU A 20 -3.10 -3.63 7.80
C GLU A 20 -3.67 -4.93 7.22
N GLN A 21 -4.85 -5.34 7.68
CA GLN A 21 -5.59 -6.45 7.08
C GLN A 21 -5.93 -6.15 5.62
N PHE A 22 -6.39 -4.93 5.30
CA PHE A 22 -6.70 -4.54 3.93
C PHE A 22 -5.46 -4.56 3.03
N ARG A 23 -4.33 -4.03 3.49
CA ARG A 23 -3.06 -4.02 2.75
C ARG A 23 -2.56 -5.42 2.38
N GLN A 24 -2.88 -6.41 3.20
CA GLN A 24 -2.52 -7.80 2.94
C GLN A 24 -3.45 -8.49 1.91
N THR A 25 -4.58 -7.88 1.57
CA THR A 25 -5.49 -8.44 0.57
C THR A 25 -4.96 -8.27 -0.85
N PRO A 26 -5.29 -9.18 -1.79
CA PRO A 26 -4.94 -9.03 -3.20
C PRO A 26 -5.64 -7.84 -3.87
N ALA A 27 -6.70 -7.30 -3.25
CA ALA A 27 -7.39 -6.11 -3.75
C ALA A 27 -6.56 -4.83 -3.58
N PHE A 28 -5.69 -4.78 -2.56
CA PHE A 28 -4.85 -3.61 -2.29
C PHE A 28 -3.96 -3.21 -3.49
N PRO A 29 -3.08 -4.08 -4.01
CA PRO A 29 -2.27 -3.72 -5.17
C PRO A 29 -3.13 -3.41 -6.39
N VAL A 30 -4.23 -4.15 -6.64
CA VAL A 30 -5.11 -3.87 -7.79
C VAL A 30 -5.65 -2.44 -7.72
N LEU A 31 -6.21 -2.04 -6.57
CA LEU A 31 -6.75 -0.69 -6.38
C LEU A 31 -5.69 0.39 -6.53
N ILE A 32 -4.50 0.17 -5.97
CA ILE A 32 -3.38 1.11 -6.07
C ILE A 32 -2.96 1.30 -7.53
N HIS A 33 -2.75 0.21 -8.28
CA HIS A 33 -2.34 0.30 -9.68
C HIS A 33 -3.41 0.94 -10.56
N THR A 34 -4.69 0.60 -10.35
CA THR A 34 -5.80 1.22 -11.09
C THR A 34 -5.89 2.72 -10.80
N ALA A 35 -5.76 3.12 -9.53
CA ALA A 35 -5.77 4.53 -9.15
C ALA A 35 -4.59 5.30 -9.77
N LEU A 36 -3.38 4.73 -9.69
CA LEU A 36 -2.19 5.34 -10.28
C LEU A 36 -2.28 5.43 -11.81
N PHE A 37 -2.84 4.42 -12.47
CA PHE A 37 -3.06 4.45 -13.92
C PHE A 37 -4.03 5.57 -14.32
N ALA A 38 -5.19 5.66 -13.65
CA ALA A 38 -6.16 6.71 -13.93
C ALA A 38 -5.59 8.10 -13.66
N ALA A 39 -4.81 8.27 -12.58
CA ALA A 39 -4.11 9.51 -12.29
C ALA A 39 -3.08 9.85 -13.40
N GLY A 40 -2.33 8.85 -13.90
CA GLY A 40 -1.41 9.02 -15.02
C GLY A 40 -2.10 9.47 -16.31
N ILE A 41 -3.25 8.88 -16.64
CA ILE A 41 -4.06 9.29 -17.80
C ILE A 41 -4.52 10.75 -17.65
N ALA A 42 -5.07 11.11 -16.49
CA ALA A 42 -5.50 12.48 -16.20
C ALA A 42 -4.32 13.45 -16.27
N PHE A 43 -3.15 13.06 -15.76
CA PHE A 43 -1.93 13.87 -15.79
C PHE A 43 -1.44 14.14 -17.22
N ILE A 44 -1.36 13.10 -18.06
CA ILE A 44 -0.91 13.23 -19.46
C ILE A 44 -1.88 14.09 -20.27
N GLN A 45 -3.18 14.01 -20.00
CA GLN A 45 -4.19 14.84 -20.67
C GLN A 45 -4.32 16.25 -20.07
N SER A 46 -3.66 16.53 -18.95
CA SER A 46 -3.69 17.85 -18.30
C SER A 46 -2.64 18.77 -18.91
N SER A 47 -2.90 20.08 -18.91
CA SER A 47 -1.93 21.10 -19.34
C SER A 47 -0.66 21.16 -18.46
N VAL A 48 -0.63 20.46 -17.32
CA VAL A 48 0.58 20.34 -16.49
C VAL A 48 1.70 19.62 -17.26
N ILE A 49 1.35 18.70 -18.17
CA ILE A 49 2.34 18.00 -18.99
C ILE A 49 3.11 18.95 -19.90
N GLU A 50 2.51 20.07 -20.32
CA GLU A 50 3.12 21.05 -21.22
C GLU A 50 4.27 21.78 -20.53
N LEU A 51 4.22 21.94 -19.19
CA LEU A 51 5.32 22.50 -18.40
C LEU A 51 6.56 21.60 -18.40
N LEU A 52 6.38 20.30 -18.65
CA LEU A 52 7.46 19.32 -18.74
C LEU A 52 7.97 19.18 -20.19
N SER A 53 7.28 19.76 -21.17
CA SER A 53 7.72 19.73 -22.56
C SER A 53 8.94 20.65 -22.74
N PRO A 54 10.06 20.16 -23.30
CA PRO A 54 11.14 21.04 -23.69
C PRO A 54 10.65 22.02 -24.74
N GLN A 55 10.88 23.31 -24.50
CA GLN A 55 10.67 24.35 -25.50
C GLN A 55 11.94 24.43 -26.34
N LEU A 56 11.89 23.85 -27.55
CA LEU A 56 12.96 23.95 -28.55
C LEU A 56 12.89 25.27 -29.31
#